data_AF-A0A660NZB1-F1
#
_entry.id   AF-A0A660NZB1-F1
#
_cell.length_a   1.000
_cell.length_b   1.000
_cell.length_c   1.000
_cell.angle_alpha   90.00
_cell.angle_beta   90.00
_cell.angle_gamma   90.00
#
_symmetry.space_group_name_H-M   'P 1'
#
loop_
_entity.id
_entity.type
_entity.pdbx_description
1 polymer ?
#
loop_
_entity_poly.entity_id
_entity_poly.type
_entity_poly.pdbx_seq_one_letter_code
_entity_poly.pdbx_strand_id
1 'polypeptide(L)'
;LAAPAGIVCHSQQSSLADYYRQIHLYFLKGKAGSELDSYAAEHAIVESLKGKKGRFWDKAFHNNYQNYCKSQERRTPEFQKLQHKLTERYGQNVENIPTKWKEQFLKGSRPLMPLTNFLTFNSRAIIIYITVLANCPWVYLIIEIVVYTAVYMYMHKQHEELCKTMYQQLNT
;
A
#
# COMPACT_ATOMS: atom_id res chain seq x y z
N LEU A 1 -16.30 19.14 6.33
CA LEU A 1 -15.56 18.73 5.10
C LEU A 1 -14.10 18.40 5.39
N ALA A 2 -13.35 19.25 6.08
CA ALA A 2 -11.92 19.02 6.34
C ALA A 2 -11.60 17.74 7.15
N ALA A 3 -12.33 17.44 8.22
CA ALA A 3 -12.13 16.23 9.02
C ALA A 3 -12.37 14.91 8.23
N PRO A 4 -13.51 14.70 7.53
CA PRO A 4 -13.70 13.49 6.73
C PRO A 4 -12.72 13.38 5.54
N ALA A 5 -12.41 14.50 4.87
CA ALA A 5 -11.45 14.52 3.76
C ALA A 5 -10.03 14.16 4.23
N GLY A 6 -9.57 14.74 5.34
CA GLY A 6 -8.21 14.54 5.85
C GLY A 6 -8.02 13.25 6.64
N ILE A 7 -8.95 12.87 7.53
CA ILE A 7 -8.73 11.74 8.45
C ILE A 7 -9.08 10.41 7.77
N VAL A 8 -10.14 10.37 6.95
CA VAL A 8 -10.65 9.11 6.39
C VAL A 8 -10.14 8.89 4.96
N CYS A 9 -10.29 9.87 4.08
CA CYS A 9 -9.94 9.70 2.67
C CYS A 9 -8.42 9.74 2.45
N HIS A 10 -7.75 10.82 2.87
CA HIS A 10 -6.33 11.01 2.60
C HIS A 10 -5.45 9.88 3.15
N SER A 11 -5.66 9.52 4.42
CA SER A 11 -4.85 8.49 5.09
C SER A 11 -4.96 7.14 4.39
N GLN A 12 -6.17 6.76 3.96
CA GLN A 12 -6.42 5.51 3.28
C GLN A 12 -5.85 5.49 1.86
N GLN A 13 -5.99 6.59 1.12
CA GLN A 13 -5.50 6.74 -0.24
C GLN A 13 -3.97 6.64 -0.30
N SER A 14 -3.29 7.45 0.52
CA SER A 14 -1.83 7.47 0.58
C SER A 14 -1.28 6.13 1.08
N SER A 15 -1.91 5.54 2.10
CA SER A 15 -1.49 4.25 2.66
C SER A 15 -1.53 3.12 1.64
N LEU A 16 -2.58 3.06 0.81
CA LEU A 16 -2.72 1.99 -0.19
C LEU A 16 -1.85 2.25 -1.42
N ALA A 17 -1.74 3.50 -1.85
CA ALA A 17 -0.84 3.90 -2.93
C ALA A 17 0.62 3.53 -2.61
N ASP A 18 1.04 3.82 -1.38
CA ASP A 18 2.36 3.45 -0.91
C ASP A 18 2.54 1.93 -0.85
N TYR A 19 1.56 1.21 -0.30
CA TYR A 19 1.58 -0.25 -0.27
C TYR A 19 1.79 -0.87 -1.65
N TYR A 20 1.07 -0.43 -2.68
CA TYR A 20 1.24 -0.94 -4.05
C TYR A 20 2.58 -0.59 -4.68
N ARG A 21 3.13 0.59 -4.37
CA ARG A 21 4.50 0.95 -4.77
C ARG A 21 5.52 0.02 -4.12
N GLN A 22 5.33 -0.33 -2.84
CA GLN A 22 6.21 -1.25 -2.12
C GLN A 22 6.10 -2.68 -2.64
N ILE A 23 4.90 -3.14 -3.01
CA ILE A 23 4.72 -4.45 -3.69
C ILE A 23 5.44 -4.47 -5.04
N HIS A 24 5.31 -3.41 -5.83
CA HIS A 24 6.04 -3.30 -7.10
C HIS A 24 7.56 -3.38 -6.87
N LEU A 25 8.07 -2.66 -5.88
CA LEU A 25 9.49 -2.71 -5.51
C LEU A 25 9.92 -4.07 -4.95
N TYR A 26 9.05 -4.76 -4.21
CA TYR A 26 9.31 -6.10 -3.69
C TYR A 26 9.58 -7.08 -4.82
N PHE A 27 8.77 -7.06 -5.88
CA PHE A 27 9.00 -7.91 -7.06
C PHE A 27 10.16 -7.45 -7.95
N LEU A 28 10.48 -6.15 -7.96
CA LEU A 28 11.54 -5.58 -8.77
C LEU A 28 12.94 -5.74 -8.15
N LYS A 29 13.06 -5.46 -6.86
CA LYS A 29 14.33 -5.35 -6.11
C LYS A 29 14.48 -6.40 -5.01
N GLY A 30 13.47 -7.22 -4.76
CA GLY A 30 13.45 -8.18 -3.67
C GLY A 30 13.16 -7.54 -2.31
N LYS A 31 13.17 -8.37 -1.26
CA LYS A 31 12.79 -7.97 0.10
C LYS A 31 13.64 -6.82 0.66
N ALA A 32 14.94 -6.81 0.40
CA ALA A 32 15.84 -5.74 0.87
C ALA A 32 15.57 -4.38 0.18
N GLY A 33 14.92 -4.38 -0.97
CA GLY A 33 14.59 -3.17 -1.74
C GLY A 33 13.16 -2.65 -1.53
N SER A 34 12.39 -3.26 -0.63
CA SER A 34 11.00 -2.89 -0.32
C SER A 34 10.75 -2.92 1.18
N GLU A 35 10.05 -1.92 1.71
CA GLU A 35 9.59 -1.91 3.12
C GLU A 35 8.23 -2.63 3.21
N LEU A 36 8.11 -3.77 2.52
CA LEU A 36 6.88 -4.57 2.54
C LEU A 36 6.89 -5.43 3.81
N ASP A 37 6.31 -4.88 4.87
CA ASP A 37 6.08 -5.58 6.13
C ASP A 37 4.71 -6.27 6.15
N SER A 38 4.55 -7.23 7.07
CA SER A 38 3.29 -7.92 7.31
C SER A 38 2.83 -7.75 8.74
N TYR A 39 1.51 -7.76 8.92
CA TYR A 39 0.89 -7.76 10.24
C TYR A 39 1.42 -8.91 11.10
N ALA A 40 1.61 -10.09 10.51
CA ALA A 40 2.12 -11.25 11.24
C ALA A 40 3.53 -11.02 11.80
N ALA A 41 4.43 -10.41 11.01
CA ALA A 41 5.79 -10.10 11.45
C ALA A 41 5.80 -9.04 12.55
N GLU A 42 5.04 -7.95 12.36
CA GLU A 42 4.93 -6.88 13.36
C GLU A 42 4.24 -7.32 14.65
N HIS A 43 3.22 -8.17 14.54
CA HIS A 43 2.55 -8.75 15.70
C HIS A 43 3.51 -9.59 16.55
N ALA A 44 4.37 -10.40 15.91
CA ALA A 44 5.39 -11.16 16.62
C ALA A 44 6.40 -10.25 17.34
N ILE A 45 6.75 -9.10 16.77
CA ILE A 45 7.60 -8.11 17.43
C ILE A 45 6.88 -7.55 18.66
N VAL A 46 5.62 -7.14 18.54
CA VAL A 46 4.81 -6.63 19.66
C VAL A 46 4.70 -7.67 20.78
N GLU A 47 4.43 -8.94 20.45
CA GLU A 47 4.40 -10.03 21.43
C GLU A 47 5.76 -10.20 22.11
N SER A 48 6.86 -10.17 21.37
CA SER A 48 8.23 -10.28 21.93
C SER A 48 8.62 -9.11 22.83
N LEU A 49 7.95 -7.97 22.71
CA LEU A 49 8.14 -6.77 23.52
C LEU A 49 7.25 -6.77 24.78
N LYS A 50 6.24 -7.65 24.87
CA LYS A 50 5.42 -7.78 26.08
C LYS A 50 6.29 -8.19 27.27
N GLY A 51 6.15 -7.45 28.38
CA GLY A 51 6.87 -7.72 29.62
C GLY A 51 8.28 -7.10 29.74
N LYS A 52 8.82 -6.47 28.68
CA LYS A 52 10.12 -5.78 28.76
C LYS A 52 9.96 -4.38 29.35
N LYS A 53 10.64 -4.11 30.48
CA LYS A 53 10.67 -2.79 31.13
C LYS A 53 11.46 -1.79 30.26
N GLY A 54 11.00 -0.54 30.19
CA GLY A 54 11.69 0.56 29.49
C GLY A 54 11.42 0.72 27.98
N ARG A 55 10.62 -0.16 27.36
CA ARG A 55 10.31 -0.13 25.91
C ARG A 55 8.90 0.37 25.59
N PHE A 56 8.43 1.36 26.33
CA PHE A 56 7.07 1.88 26.17
C PHE A 56 6.83 2.47 24.77
N TRP A 57 7.75 3.32 24.31
CA TRP A 57 7.66 3.98 23.00
C TRP A 57 7.76 2.99 21.84
N ASP A 58 8.70 2.03 21.90
CA ASP A 58 8.82 0.96 20.90
C ASP A 58 7.54 0.15 20.79
N LYS A 59 6.96 -0.23 21.94
CA LYS A 59 5.71 -0.98 21.97
C LYS A 59 4.55 -0.16 21.40
N ALA A 60 4.47 1.13 21.71
CA ALA A 60 3.43 2.02 21.16
C ALA A 60 3.55 2.15 19.63
N PHE A 61 4.78 2.29 19.13
CA PHE A 61 5.08 2.33 17.70
C PHE A 61 4.65 1.04 16.98
N HIS A 62 5.17 -0.12 17.39
CA HIS A 62 4.85 -1.40 16.77
C HIS A 62 3.37 -1.76 16.90
N ASN A 63 2.72 -1.35 18.00
CA ASN A 63 1.28 -1.57 18.17
C ASN A 63 0.44 -0.73 17.18
N ASN A 64 0.86 0.48 16.84
CA ASN A 64 0.21 1.27 15.79
C ASN A 64 0.53 0.70 14.40
N TYR A 65 1.79 0.36 14.16
CA TYR A 65 2.27 -0.13 12.88
C TYR A 65 1.68 -1.50 12.48
N GLN A 66 1.48 -2.43 13.43
CA GLN A 66 0.76 -3.67 13.14
C GLN A 66 -0.69 -3.38 12.67
N ASN A 67 -1.40 -2.44 13.32
CA ASN A 67 -2.77 -2.11 12.93
C ASN A 67 -2.83 -1.45 11.54
N TYR A 68 -1.81 -0.67 11.21
CA TYR A 68 -1.62 -0.12 9.87
C TYR A 68 -1.45 -1.23 8.82
N CYS A 69 -0.53 -2.19 9.05
CA CYS A 69 -0.34 -3.35 8.17
C CYS A 69 -1.63 -4.16 8.03
N LYS A 70 -2.32 -4.44 9.14
CA LYS A 70 -3.62 -5.14 9.15
C LYS A 70 -4.67 -4.44 8.30
N SER A 71 -4.71 -3.11 8.33
CA SER A 71 -5.62 -2.32 7.50
C SER A 71 -5.29 -2.39 6.01
N GLN A 72 -4.01 -2.44 5.65
CA GLN A 72 -3.56 -2.63 4.27
C GLN A 72 -3.90 -4.04 3.77
N GLU A 73 -3.58 -5.08 4.54
CA GLU A 73 -3.84 -6.47 4.20
C GLU A 73 -5.34 -6.74 4.05
N ARG A 74 -6.17 -6.23 4.98
CA ARG A 74 -7.63 -6.36 4.89
C ARG A 74 -8.21 -5.72 3.63
N ARG A 75 -7.59 -4.63 3.15
CA ARG A 75 -8.01 -3.92 1.93
C ARG A 75 -7.45 -4.54 0.66
N THR A 76 -6.59 -5.55 0.73
CA THR A 76 -5.92 -6.13 -0.45
C THR A 76 -6.07 -7.66 -0.51
N PRO A 77 -7.30 -8.19 -0.45
CA PRO A 77 -7.55 -9.63 -0.29
C PRO A 77 -6.97 -10.49 -1.42
N GLU A 78 -7.02 -10.05 -2.67
CA GLU A 78 -6.47 -10.82 -3.80
C GLU A 78 -4.94 -10.82 -3.78
N PHE A 79 -4.31 -9.71 -3.36
CA PHE A 79 -2.87 -9.69 -3.14
C PHE A 79 -2.47 -10.65 -2.01
N GLN A 80 -3.21 -10.70 -0.90
CA GLN A 80 -2.89 -11.63 0.20
C GLN A 80 -2.97 -13.10 -0.25
N LYS A 81 -4.00 -13.46 -1.03
CA LYS A 81 -4.10 -14.80 -1.63
C LYS A 81 -2.92 -15.11 -2.55
N LEU A 82 -2.53 -14.14 -3.38
CA LEU A 82 -1.39 -14.25 -4.27
C LEU A 82 -0.08 -14.47 -3.51
N GLN A 83 0.18 -13.64 -2.50
CA GLN A 83 1.38 -13.71 -1.68
C GLN A 83 1.47 -15.04 -0.91
N HIS A 84 0.36 -15.51 -0.34
CA HIS A 84 0.31 -16.81 0.32
C HIS A 84 0.66 -17.94 -0.66
N LYS A 85 0.09 -17.92 -1.87
CA LYS A 85 0.35 -18.96 -2.87
C LYS A 85 1.79 -18.95 -3.38
N LEU A 86 2.36 -17.77 -3.58
CA LEU A 86 3.77 -17.62 -3.94
C LEU A 86 4.68 -18.16 -2.84
N THR A 87 4.34 -17.87 -1.58
CA THR A 87 5.11 -18.35 -0.42
C THR A 87 5.02 -19.87 -0.28
N GLU A 88 3.85 -20.47 -0.52
CA GLU A 88 3.66 -21.92 -0.54
C GLU A 88 4.49 -22.60 -1.65
N ARG A 89 4.51 -22.02 -2.85
CA ARG A 89 5.16 -22.63 -4.02
C ARG A 89 6.67 -22.38 -4.11
N TYR A 90 7.14 -21.21 -3.69
CA TYR A 90 8.52 -20.76 -3.89
C TYR A 90 9.24 -20.41 -2.58
N GLY A 91 8.57 -20.49 -1.43
CA GLY A 91 9.11 -20.06 -0.14
C GLY A 91 9.07 -18.54 0.07
N GLN A 92 9.67 -18.07 1.16
CA GLN A 92 9.64 -16.64 1.54
C GLN A 92 10.54 -15.73 0.69
N ASN A 93 11.43 -16.30 -0.13
CA ASN A 93 12.39 -15.56 -0.93
C ASN A 93 11.84 -15.25 -2.32
N VAL A 94 11.71 -13.95 -2.64
CA VAL A 94 11.27 -13.45 -3.96
C VAL A 94 12.16 -13.93 -5.12
N GLU A 95 13.42 -14.20 -4.82
CA GLU A 95 14.40 -14.66 -5.81
C GLU A 95 14.02 -16.03 -6.38
N ASN A 96 13.32 -16.86 -5.61
CA ASN A 96 12.84 -18.18 -6.04
C ASN A 96 11.67 -18.09 -7.03
N ILE A 97 11.02 -16.93 -7.13
CA ILE A 97 9.89 -16.73 -8.05
C ILE A 97 10.44 -16.59 -9.49
N PRO A 98 9.88 -17.32 -10.47
CA PRO A 98 10.35 -17.26 -11.85
C PRO A 98 10.39 -15.83 -12.41
N THR A 99 11.50 -15.46 -13.06
CA THR A 99 11.70 -14.12 -13.63
C THR A 99 10.59 -13.74 -14.61
N LYS A 100 10.18 -14.66 -15.48
CA LYS A 100 9.07 -14.43 -16.42
C LYS A 100 7.77 -14.05 -15.72
N TRP A 101 7.48 -14.67 -14.59
CA TRP A 101 6.29 -14.38 -13.79
C TRP A 101 6.40 -12.99 -13.14
N LYS A 102 7.57 -12.65 -12.57
CA LYS A 102 7.84 -11.33 -12.00
C LYS A 102 7.71 -10.23 -13.05
N GLU A 103 8.27 -10.43 -14.24
CA GLU A 103 8.18 -9.48 -15.35
C GLU A 103 6.73 -9.23 -15.79
N GLN A 104 5.90 -10.26 -15.82
CA GLN A 104 4.46 -10.12 -16.12
C GLN A 104 3.75 -9.29 -15.05
N PHE A 105 4.00 -9.57 -13.77
CA PHE A 105 3.47 -8.78 -12.66
C PHE A 105 3.94 -7.31 -12.75
N LEU A 106 5.22 -7.08 -12.99
CA LEU A 106 5.81 -5.75 -13.12
C LEU A 106 5.23 -4.99 -14.31
N LYS A 107 5.01 -5.66 -15.46
CA LYS A 107 4.36 -5.06 -16.63
C LYS A 107 2.93 -4.60 -16.32
N GLY A 108 2.18 -5.38 -15.55
CA GLY A 108 0.83 -5.03 -15.12
C GLY A 108 0.77 -3.92 -14.05
N SER A 109 1.73 -3.90 -13.12
CA SER A 109 1.75 -2.93 -12.01
C SER A 109 2.40 -1.58 -12.36
N ARG A 110 3.32 -1.55 -13.33
CA ARG A 110 3.99 -0.32 -13.80
C ARG A 110 3.05 0.84 -14.17
N PRO A 111 1.94 0.65 -14.91
CA PRO A 111 1.02 1.74 -15.23
C PRO A 111 0.32 2.34 -14.00
N LEU A 112 0.35 1.67 -12.84
CA LEU A 112 -0.21 2.19 -11.59
C LEU A 112 0.76 3.12 -10.86
N MET A 113 2.07 3.07 -11.13
CA MET A 113 3.07 3.87 -10.42
C MET A 113 2.87 5.40 -10.55
N PRO A 114 2.45 5.94 -11.71
CA PRO A 114 2.07 7.35 -11.79
C PRO A 114 0.88 7.70 -10.89
N LEU A 115 -0.09 6.79 -10.75
CA LEU A 115 -1.25 6.98 -9.88
C LEU A 115 -0.85 6.91 -8.41
N THR A 116 0.06 5.99 -8.03
CA THR A 116 0.57 5.94 -6.66
C THR A 116 1.29 7.25 -6.33
N ASN A 117 2.12 7.76 -7.24
CA ASN A 117 2.80 9.04 -7.07
C ASN A 117 1.83 10.24 -7.04
N PHE A 118 0.75 10.18 -7.83
CA PHE A 118 -0.29 11.20 -7.76
C PHE A 118 -1.07 11.12 -6.43
N LEU A 119 -1.30 9.94 -5.88
CA LEU A 119 -1.98 9.75 -4.61
C LEU A 119 -1.07 9.91 -3.39
N THR A 120 0.23 10.23 -3.56
CA THR A 120 1.12 10.59 -2.45
C THR A 120 1.10 12.11 -2.20
N PHE A 121 1.91 12.56 -1.25
CA PHE A 121 1.83 13.91 -0.69
C PHE A 121 2.10 15.05 -1.70
N ASN A 122 2.98 14.82 -2.68
CA ASN A 122 3.52 15.89 -3.53
C ASN A 122 2.45 16.61 -4.36
N SER A 123 1.52 15.87 -4.95
CA SER A 123 0.42 16.44 -5.76
C SER A 123 -0.53 17.28 -4.91
N ARG A 124 -0.83 16.82 -3.67
CA ARG A 124 -1.76 17.51 -2.77
C ARG A 124 -1.21 18.84 -2.31
N ALA A 125 0.07 18.89 -1.97
CA ALA A 125 0.76 20.12 -1.61
C ALA A 125 0.70 21.17 -2.73
N ILE A 126 0.83 20.74 -3.99
CA ILE A 126 0.71 21.63 -5.16
C ILE A 126 -0.72 22.15 -5.31
N ILE A 127 -1.72 21.27 -5.26
CA ILE A 127 -3.13 21.66 -5.46
C ILE A 127 -3.62 22.57 -4.34
N ILE A 128 -3.30 22.26 -3.07
CA ILE A 128 -3.69 23.12 -1.95
C ILE A 128 -3.04 24.50 -2.09
N TYR A 129 -1.75 24.57 -2.48
CA TYR A 129 -1.05 25.83 -2.69
C TYR A 129 -1.73 26.69 -3.77
N ILE A 130 -2.06 26.10 -4.93
CA ILE A 130 -2.76 26.79 -6.02
C ILE A 130 -4.13 27.30 -5.56
N THR A 131 -4.93 26.47 -4.89
CA THR A 131 -6.28 26.87 -4.44
C THR A 131 -6.26 27.94 -3.35
N VAL A 132 -5.24 27.94 -2.49
CA VAL A 132 -5.04 29.00 -1.50
C VAL A 132 -4.65 30.31 -2.18
N LEU A 133 -3.72 30.29 -3.15
CA LEU A 133 -3.34 31.48 -3.91
C LEU A 133 -4.50 32.05 -4.74
N ALA A 134 -5.39 31.19 -5.23
CA ALA A 134 -6.62 31.58 -5.93
C ALA A 134 -7.76 32.02 -4.98
N ASN A 135 -7.49 32.10 -3.67
CA ASN A 135 -8.46 32.45 -2.63
C ASN A 135 -9.71 31.55 -2.59
N CYS A 136 -9.56 30.29 -2.99
CA CYS A 136 -10.63 29.29 -3.05
C CYS A 136 -10.23 27.93 -2.41
N PRO A 137 -9.75 27.90 -1.15
CA PRO A 137 -9.25 26.67 -0.52
C PRO A 137 -10.30 25.55 -0.38
N TRP A 138 -11.59 25.88 -0.43
CA TRP A 138 -12.69 24.90 -0.44
C TRP A 138 -12.68 24.02 -1.69
N VAL A 139 -12.12 24.49 -2.81
CA VAL A 139 -11.96 23.72 -4.05
C VAL A 139 -11.05 22.52 -3.82
N TYR A 140 -9.96 22.68 -3.07
CA TYR A 140 -9.08 21.56 -2.70
C TYR A 140 -9.85 20.47 -1.95
N LEU A 141 -10.76 20.83 -1.04
CA LEU A 141 -11.56 19.84 -0.31
C LEU A 141 -12.46 19.02 -1.23
N ILE A 142 -13.02 19.64 -2.27
CA ILE A 142 -13.82 18.93 -3.28
C ILE A 142 -12.93 18.01 -4.12
N ILE A 143 -11.77 18.50 -4.55
CA ILE A 143 -10.79 17.71 -5.32
C ILE A 143 -10.32 16.48 -4.50
N GLU A 144 -9.98 16.66 -3.22
CA GLU A 144 -9.55 15.58 -2.33
C GLU A 144 -10.64 14.51 -2.15
N ILE A 145 -11.90 14.91 -2.04
CA ILE A 145 -13.01 13.97 -1.89
C ILE A 145 -13.33 13.27 -3.21
N VAL A 146 -13.37 13.99 -4.33
CA VAL A 146 -13.88 13.47 -5.60
C VAL A 146 -12.76 12.87 -6.45
N VAL A 147 -11.77 13.68 -6.82
CA VAL A 147 -10.73 13.30 -7.77
C VAL A 147 -9.81 12.24 -7.16
N TYR A 148 -9.30 12.49 -5.95
CA TYR A 148 -8.39 11.53 -5.30
C TYR A 148 -9.09 10.21 -4.97
N THR A 149 -10.36 10.24 -4.55
CA THR A 149 -11.12 9.00 -4.32
C THR A 149 -11.38 8.24 -5.61
N ALA A 150 -11.70 8.92 -6.72
CA ALA A 150 -11.87 8.27 -8.02
C ALA A 150 -10.58 7.59 -8.49
N VAL A 151 -9.44 8.29 -8.41
CA VAL A 151 -8.12 7.74 -8.77
C VAL A 151 -7.75 6.57 -7.87
N TYR A 152 -8.02 6.68 -6.57
CA TYR A 152 -7.82 5.60 -5.60
C TYR A 152 -8.65 4.36 -5.93
N MET A 153 -9.95 4.51 -6.17
CA MET A 153 -10.82 3.38 -6.51
C MET A 153 -10.37 2.68 -7.80
N TYR A 154 -9.99 3.46 -8.81
CA TYR A 154 -9.46 2.93 -10.07
C TYR A 154 -8.15 2.16 -9.85
N MET A 155 -7.17 2.76 -9.17
CA MET A 155 -5.89 2.12 -8.86
C MET A 155 -6.09 0.82 -8.06
N HIS A 156 -6.93 0.88 -7.04
CA HIS A 156 -7.26 -0.26 -6.19
C HIS A 156 -7.85 -1.42 -6.98
N LYS A 157 -8.88 -1.13 -7.79
CA LYS A 157 -9.51 -2.14 -8.65
C LYS A 157 -8.52 -2.77 -9.63
N GLN A 158 -7.75 -1.95 -10.33
CA GLN A 158 -6.77 -2.44 -11.30
C GLN A 158 -5.69 -3.32 -10.66
N HIS A 159 -5.23 -2.96 -9.46
CA HIS A 159 -4.23 -3.75 -8.73
C HIS A 159 -4.80 -5.09 -8.26
N GLU A 160 -6.00 -5.12 -7.68
CA GLU A 160 -6.62 -6.38 -7.23
C GLU A 160 -6.98 -7.31 -8.40
N GLU A 161 -7.45 -6.77 -9.52
CA GLU A 161 -7.69 -7.57 -10.74
C GLU A 161 -6.38 -8.13 -11.33
N LEU A 162 -5.29 -7.36 -11.28
CA LEU A 162 -3.96 -7.87 -11.63
C LEU A 162 -3.57 -9.02 -10.71
N CYS A 163 -3.68 -8.86 -9.39
CA CYS A 163 -3.36 -9.90 -8.42
C CYS A 163 -4.16 -11.18 -8.66
N LYS A 164 -5.46 -11.05 -8.91
CA LYS A 164 -6.36 -12.16 -9.21
C LYS A 164 -5.96 -12.89 -10.50
N THR A 165 -5.64 -12.14 -11.57
CA THR A 165 -5.19 -12.72 -12.85
C THR A 165 -3.88 -13.48 -12.67
N MET A 166 -2.91 -12.88 -11.98
CA MET A 166 -1.61 -13.49 -11.70
C MET A 166 -1.72 -14.71 -10.79
N TYR A 167 -2.69 -14.72 -9.86
CA TYR A 167 -3.01 -15.88 -9.03
C TYR A 167 -3.54 -17.05 -9.87
N GLN A 168 -4.45 -16.81 -10.81
CA GLN A 168 -4.99 -17.84 -11.69
C GLN A 168 -3.90 -18.48 -12.57
N GLN A 169 -2.94 -17.69 -13.04
CA GLN A 169 -1.79 -18.17 -13.80
C GLN A 169 -0.86 -19.07 -12.99
N LEU A 170 -0.86 -18.98 -11.66
CA LEU A 170 -0.10 -19.89 -10.79
C LEU A 170 -0.82 -21.24 -10.56
N ASN A 171 -2.12 -21.32 -10.85
CA ASN A 171 -2.90 -22.55 -10.70
C ASN A 171 -3.04 -23.34 -12.01
N THR A 172 -2.61 -22.75 -13.13
CA THR A 172 -2.53 -23.42 -14.44
C THR A 172 -1.14 -24.02 -14.62
#